data_AF-A0A7S1RQA4-F1
#
_entry.id   AF-A0A7S1RQA4-F1
#
_cell.length_a   1.000
_cell.length_b   1.000
_cell.length_c   1.000
_cell.angle_alpha   90.00
_cell.angle_beta   90.00
_cell.angle_gamma   90.00
#
_symmetry.space_group_name_H-M   'P 1'
#
loop_
_entity.id
_entity.type
_entity.pdbx_description
1 polymer ?
#
loop_
_entity_poly.entity_id
_entity_poly.type
_entity_poly.pdbx_seq_one_letter_code
_entity_poly.pdbx_strand_id
1 'polypeptide(L)'
;AAQGRTGQGPGGSPGPAAGADIQDDMGAELSKLQRAERHLDSLVKLAVQELRETQRMPGTRNVRFILCMFIDECRLRREKVMRTISARQLVDAKRKTQEISAYSVIDFGANANEEIRKIIAVTKELQQMLDVVRSVQPVDVLSLELKLTLMECLECKLQLHDTRVELLKEVKGKPSDPMLPALRTIKDRWNALKSFSLYALYMDCEAKRLDFGGNDDEHLAYLVKASNAQIDQMLQIDKDRIISHDTLVPALCYDLLRENAELRKMTNTYQLHVLLLYKGARPSGPMAEQPEPVGVGEAGAAGQRG
;
A
#
# COMPACT_ATOMS: atom_id res chain seq x y z
N ALA A 1 -39.49 8.40 70.73
CA ALA A 1 -39.34 9.75 70.15
C ALA A 1 -37.88 9.99 69.81
N ALA A 2 -37.53 9.99 68.52
CA ALA A 2 -36.35 10.65 67.94
C ALA A 2 -36.38 10.39 66.43
N GLN A 3 -36.76 11.42 65.67
CA GLN A 3 -36.72 11.45 64.21
C GLN A 3 -35.27 11.67 63.75
N GLY A 4 -34.75 10.80 62.89
CA GLY A 4 -33.49 11.00 62.17
C GLY A 4 -33.77 11.40 60.72
N ARG A 5 -33.46 12.64 60.38
CA ARG A 5 -33.65 13.26 59.05
C ARG A 5 -32.75 12.61 58.00
N THR A 6 -33.36 12.21 56.88
CA THR A 6 -32.73 11.92 55.60
C THR A 6 -32.31 13.22 54.90
N GLY A 7 -31.02 13.35 54.60
CA GLY A 7 -30.48 14.39 53.73
C GLY A 7 -30.10 13.81 52.37
N GLN A 8 -30.99 13.90 51.39
CA GLN A 8 -30.65 13.78 49.97
C GLN A 8 -30.22 15.16 49.46
N GLY A 9 -28.96 15.28 49.04
CA GLY A 9 -28.47 16.41 48.25
C GLY A 9 -28.57 16.10 46.75
N PRO A 10 -29.09 17.01 45.92
CA PRO A 10 -29.14 16.83 44.46
C PRO A 10 -27.92 17.47 43.78
N GLY A 11 -27.51 16.90 42.65
CA GLY A 11 -26.79 17.67 41.62
C GLY A 11 -25.26 17.57 41.63
N GLY A 12 -24.73 16.39 41.32
CA GLY A 12 -23.42 16.28 40.69
C GLY A 12 -23.59 16.38 39.18
N SER A 13 -23.34 17.56 38.59
CA SER A 13 -23.21 17.71 37.14
C SER A 13 -22.11 16.77 36.63
N PRO A 14 -22.35 15.95 35.59
CA PRO A 14 -21.27 15.20 34.96
C PRO A 14 -20.35 16.22 34.30
N GLY A 15 -19.17 16.43 34.90
CA GLY A 15 -18.10 17.21 34.29
C GLY A 15 -17.75 16.63 32.92
N PRO A 16 -17.24 17.45 31.98
CA PRO A 16 -16.86 16.98 30.66
C PRO A 16 -15.89 15.80 30.82
N ALA A 17 -16.22 14.66 30.22
CA ALA A 17 -15.39 13.46 30.20
C ALA A 17 -14.05 13.80 29.53
N ALA A 18 -13.12 14.28 30.33
CA ALA A 18 -11.76 14.59 29.95
C ALA A 18 -11.02 13.27 29.79
N GLY A 19 -10.71 12.93 28.55
CA GLY A 19 -9.85 11.80 28.19
C GLY A 19 -10.61 10.48 28.10
N ALA A 20 -11.28 10.24 26.96
CA ALA A 20 -11.41 8.87 26.49
C ALA A 20 -9.98 8.34 26.31
N ASP A 21 -9.59 7.40 27.15
CA ASP A 21 -8.23 6.89 27.20
C ASP A 21 -7.93 6.15 25.89
N ILE A 22 -6.72 6.30 25.35
CA ILE A 22 -6.30 5.67 24.10
C ILE A 22 -6.46 4.13 24.20
N GLN A 23 -6.42 3.59 25.42
CA GLN A 23 -6.68 2.18 25.69
C GLN A 23 -8.13 1.75 25.38
N ASP A 24 -9.12 2.61 25.60
CA ASP A 24 -10.53 2.28 25.33
C ASP A 24 -10.80 2.21 23.82
N ASP A 25 -10.18 3.09 23.04
CA ASP A 25 -10.29 3.10 21.58
C ASP A 25 -9.70 1.81 20.96
N MET A 26 -8.71 1.19 21.59
CA MET A 26 -8.12 -0.10 21.15
C MET A 26 -8.96 -1.33 21.53
N GLY A 27 -9.93 -1.18 22.44
CA GLY A 27 -10.82 -2.26 22.87
C GLY A 27 -11.92 -2.60 21.84
N ALA A 28 -12.32 -1.64 21.00
CA ALA A 28 -13.47 -1.76 20.10
C ALA A 28 -13.24 -2.75 18.95
N GLU A 29 -14.06 -3.81 18.84
CA GLU A 29 -13.95 -4.84 17.77
C GLU A 29 -13.78 -4.24 16.36
N LEU A 30 -12.84 -4.81 15.59
CA LEU A 30 -12.50 -4.34 14.24
C LEU A 30 -13.73 -4.30 13.29
N SER A 31 -14.63 -5.27 13.41
CA SER A 31 -15.88 -5.33 12.63
C SER A 31 -16.83 -4.16 12.93
N LYS A 32 -16.90 -3.73 14.20
CA LYS A 32 -17.70 -2.58 14.63
C LYS A 32 -17.10 -1.28 14.09
N LEU A 33 -15.78 -1.13 14.13
CA LEU A 33 -15.08 0.01 13.53
C LEU A 33 -15.30 0.08 12.02
N GLN A 34 -15.19 -1.03 11.29
CA GLN A 34 -15.47 -1.09 9.84
C GLN A 34 -16.93 -0.79 9.50
N ARG A 35 -17.89 -1.16 10.35
CA ARG A 35 -19.29 -0.77 10.18
C ARG A 35 -19.46 0.74 10.41
N ALA A 36 -18.80 1.29 11.42
CA ALA A 36 -18.84 2.72 11.71
C ALA A 36 -18.24 3.56 10.56
N GLU A 37 -17.12 3.13 9.99
CA GLU A 37 -16.50 3.78 8.82
C GLU A 37 -17.47 3.84 7.64
N ARG A 38 -18.08 2.70 7.27
CA ARG A 38 -19.06 2.63 6.16
C ARG A 38 -20.29 3.50 6.43
N HIS A 39 -20.76 3.54 7.67
CA HIS A 39 -21.90 4.37 8.05
C HIS A 39 -21.56 5.87 7.93
N LEU A 40 -20.39 6.29 8.41
CA LEU A 40 -19.92 7.67 8.28
C LEU A 40 -19.72 8.08 6.81
N ASP A 41 -19.16 7.20 5.98
CA ASP A 41 -19.03 7.45 4.54
C ASP A 41 -20.39 7.61 3.85
N SER A 42 -21.38 6.79 4.22
CA SER A 42 -22.76 6.93 3.74
C SER A 42 -23.37 8.27 4.16
N LEU A 43 -23.18 8.71 5.40
CA LEU A 43 -23.68 10.00 5.88
C LEU A 43 -23.03 11.18 5.14
N VAL A 44 -21.73 11.11 4.88
CA VAL A 44 -21.03 12.14 4.09
C VAL A 44 -21.60 12.21 2.67
N LYS A 45 -21.82 11.06 2.02
CA LYS A 45 -22.40 11.01 0.66
C LYS A 45 -23.79 11.63 0.60
N LEU A 46 -24.67 11.27 1.54
CA LEU A 46 -26.02 11.83 1.64
C LEU A 46 -25.99 13.34 1.91
N ALA A 47 -25.17 13.79 2.86
CA ALA A 47 -25.07 15.22 3.17
C ALA A 47 -24.47 16.06 2.02
N VAL A 48 -23.49 15.51 1.29
CA VAL A 48 -22.94 16.16 0.09
C VAL A 48 -23.99 16.26 -1.02
N GLN A 49 -24.82 15.21 -1.19
CA GLN A 49 -25.93 15.26 -2.12
C GLN A 49 -26.94 16.34 -1.72
N GLU A 50 -27.38 16.36 -0.46
CA GLU A 50 -28.32 17.36 0.07
C GLU A 50 -27.78 18.79 -0.08
N LEU A 51 -26.47 18.98 0.15
CA LEU A 51 -25.81 20.27 -0.02
C LEU A 51 -25.86 20.76 -1.48
N ARG A 52 -25.69 19.86 -2.45
CA ARG A 52 -25.80 20.18 -3.89
C ARG A 52 -27.22 20.55 -4.28
N GLU A 53 -28.21 19.85 -3.74
CA GLU A 53 -29.63 20.15 -3.98
C GLU A 53 -30.01 21.51 -3.35
N THR A 54 -29.57 21.75 -2.12
CA THR A 54 -29.82 22.99 -1.37
C THR A 54 -29.13 24.22 -1.98
N GLN A 55 -28.00 24.04 -2.67
CA GLN A 55 -27.27 25.12 -3.35
C GLN A 55 -28.10 25.85 -4.42
N ARG A 56 -29.09 25.17 -5.01
CA ARG A 56 -29.94 25.73 -6.07
C ARG A 56 -31.12 26.53 -5.52
N MET A 57 -31.39 26.44 -4.22
CA MET A 57 -32.54 27.08 -3.59
C MET A 57 -32.16 28.42 -2.95
N PRO A 58 -32.90 29.52 -3.22
CA PRO A 58 -32.67 30.80 -2.55
C PRO A 58 -33.06 30.73 -1.06
N GLY A 59 -32.42 31.53 -0.21
CA GLY A 59 -32.76 31.63 1.23
C GLY A 59 -32.18 30.53 2.14
N THR A 60 -31.45 29.54 1.61
CA THR A 60 -30.97 28.36 2.36
C THR A 60 -29.56 28.51 2.95
N ARG A 61 -29.07 29.74 3.19
CA ARG A 61 -27.69 29.97 3.64
C ARG A 61 -27.34 29.23 4.95
N ASN A 62 -28.24 29.27 5.93
CA ASN A 62 -28.02 28.61 7.22
C ASN A 62 -28.01 27.08 7.08
N VAL A 63 -28.87 26.51 6.23
CA VAL A 63 -28.91 25.06 5.96
C VAL A 63 -27.59 24.61 5.33
N ARG A 64 -27.07 25.35 4.34
CA ARG A 64 -25.77 25.05 3.72
C ARG A 64 -24.63 25.09 4.74
N PHE A 65 -24.62 26.10 5.62
CA PHE A 65 -23.61 26.20 6.67
C PHE A 65 -23.63 24.99 7.62
N ILE A 66 -24.82 24.59 8.09
CA ILE A 66 -24.98 23.42 8.96
C ILE A 66 -24.56 22.13 8.24
N LEU A 67 -24.93 21.96 6.96
CA LEU A 67 -24.53 20.79 6.17
C LEU A 67 -23.01 20.73 5.99
N CYS A 68 -22.33 21.84 5.73
CA CYS A 68 -20.86 21.87 5.68
C CYS A 68 -20.25 21.44 7.01
N MET A 69 -20.72 22.00 8.15
CA MET A 69 -20.25 21.60 9.47
C MET A 69 -20.47 20.11 9.76
N PHE A 70 -21.63 19.58 9.38
CA PHE A 70 -21.94 18.15 9.53
C PHE A 70 -21.02 17.28 8.69
N ILE A 71 -20.77 17.65 7.43
CA ILE A 71 -19.86 16.93 6.53
C ILE A 71 -18.45 16.91 7.13
N ASP A 72 -17.95 18.05 7.61
CA ASP A 72 -16.62 18.15 8.20
C ASP A 72 -16.50 17.29 9.46
N GLU A 73 -17.49 17.35 10.35
CA GLU A 73 -17.53 16.52 11.57
C GLU A 73 -17.57 15.02 11.24
N CYS A 74 -18.37 14.60 10.25
CA CYS A 74 -18.40 13.22 9.79
C CYS A 74 -17.07 12.77 9.17
N ARG A 75 -16.40 13.64 8.41
CA ARG A 75 -15.07 13.37 7.84
C ARG A 75 -14.01 13.20 8.93
N LEU A 76 -13.98 14.09 9.92
CA LEU A 76 -13.06 14.00 11.06
C LEU A 76 -13.26 12.70 11.86
N ARG A 77 -14.52 12.34 12.15
CA ARG A 77 -14.84 11.08 12.84
C ARG A 77 -14.45 9.86 12.00
N ARG A 78 -14.69 9.91 10.69
CA ARG A 78 -14.30 8.82 9.78
C ARG A 78 -12.80 8.64 9.79
N GLU A 79 -12.05 9.72 9.69
CA GLU A 79 -10.59 9.69 9.76
C GLU A 79 -10.11 9.09 11.09
N LYS A 80 -10.68 9.51 12.24
CA LYS A 80 -10.37 8.90 13.55
C LYS A 80 -10.61 7.38 13.55
N VAL A 81 -11.75 6.93 13.03
CA VAL A 81 -12.09 5.51 12.94
C VAL A 81 -11.10 4.77 12.04
N MET A 82 -10.78 5.32 10.87
CA MET A 82 -9.82 4.74 9.93
C MET A 82 -8.41 4.62 10.55
N ARG A 83 -7.92 5.67 11.22
CA ARG A 83 -6.64 5.63 11.94
C ARG A 83 -6.62 4.52 13.00
N THR A 84 -7.71 4.38 13.75
CA THR A 84 -7.86 3.32 14.77
C THR A 84 -7.83 1.93 14.14
N ILE A 85 -8.53 1.73 13.01
CA ILE A 85 -8.51 0.47 12.25
C ILE A 85 -7.08 0.13 11.79
N SER A 86 -6.41 1.09 11.15
CA SER A 86 -5.06 0.91 10.60
C SER A 86 -4.05 0.60 11.69
N ALA A 87 -4.04 1.39 12.77
CA ALA A 87 -3.17 1.17 13.93
C ALA A 87 -3.40 -0.23 14.55
N ARG A 88 -4.66 -0.63 14.74
CA ARG A 88 -4.99 -1.94 15.31
C ARG A 88 -4.53 -3.08 14.40
N GLN A 89 -4.75 -3.00 13.10
CA GLN A 89 -4.29 -4.01 12.15
C GLN A 89 -2.76 -4.17 12.18
N LEU A 90 -2.01 -3.06 12.25
CA LEU A 90 -0.54 -3.10 12.34
C LEU A 90 -0.06 -3.66 13.68
N VAL A 91 -0.68 -3.28 14.79
CA VAL A 91 -0.36 -3.80 16.13
C VAL A 91 -0.66 -5.29 16.23
N ASP A 92 -1.80 -5.74 15.72
CA ASP A 92 -2.18 -7.15 15.68
C ASP A 92 -1.22 -7.96 14.80
N ALA A 93 -0.84 -7.43 13.62
CA ALA A 93 0.16 -8.06 12.76
C ALA A 93 1.53 -8.14 13.44
N LYS A 94 1.97 -7.08 14.13
CA LYS A 94 3.20 -7.08 14.92
C LYS A 94 3.17 -8.14 16.01
N ARG A 95 2.06 -8.26 16.75
CA ARG A 95 1.91 -9.26 17.81
C ARG A 95 1.98 -10.68 17.26
N LYS A 96 1.23 -10.97 16.19
CA LYS A 96 1.28 -12.28 15.51
C LYS A 96 2.67 -12.60 14.99
N THR A 97 3.41 -11.60 14.50
CA THR A 97 4.80 -11.76 14.06
C THR A 97 5.73 -12.19 15.20
N GLN A 98 5.43 -11.82 16.45
CA GLN A 98 6.19 -12.24 17.63
C GLN A 98 5.86 -13.67 18.07
N GLU A 99 4.65 -14.15 17.73
CA GLU A 99 4.22 -15.54 17.99
C GLU A 99 4.84 -16.54 17.00
N ILE A 100 5.23 -16.07 15.80
CA ILE A 100 5.97 -16.89 14.85
C ILE A 100 7.33 -17.25 15.46
N SER A 101 7.55 -18.55 15.67
CA SER A 101 8.74 -19.13 16.27
C SER A 101 10.02 -18.52 15.70
N ALA A 102 10.80 -17.86 16.55
CA ALA A 102 12.16 -17.46 16.22
C ALA A 102 13.04 -18.70 16.11
N TYR A 103 13.08 -19.30 14.92
CA TYR A 103 13.86 -20.50 14.70
C TYR A 103 15.35 -20.19 14.74
N SER A 104 16.07 -20.70 15.73
CA SER A 104 17.53 -20.65 15.79
C SER A 104 18.12 -22.01 15.39
N VAL A 105 19.01 -22.02 14.42
CA VAL A 105 19.76 -23.23 14.06
C VAL A 105 20.82 -23.47 15.13
N ILE A 106 20.72 -24.60 15.85
CA ILE A 106 21.61 -24.92 16.98
C ILE A 106 22.81 -25.75 16.52
N ASP A 107 22.67 -26.53 15.45
CA ASP A 107 23.73 -27.40 14.94
C ASP A 107 23.66 -27.56 13.41
N PHE A 108 24.81 -27.40 12.75
CA PHE A 108 25.02 -27.50 11.31
C PHE A 108 25.56 -28.90 10.93
N GLY A 109 24.94 -29.96 11.44
CA GLY A 109 25.49 -31.32 11.32
C GLY A 109 24.44 -32.38 10.96
N ALA A 110 24.04 -33.18 11.94
CA ALA A 110 23.29 -34.42 11.70
C ALA A 110 21.85 -34.22 11.19
N ASN A 111 21.22 -33.08 11.51
CA ASN A 111 19.78 -32.86 11.30
C ASN A 111 19.44 -31.79 10.25
N ALA A 112 20.38 -31.38 9.39
CA ALA A 112 20.20 -30.25 8.46
C ALA A 112 18.92 -30.33 7.60
N ASN A 113 18.47 -31.52 7.20
CA ASN A 113 17.20 -31.69 6.45
C ASN A 113 15.96 -31.34 7.28
N GLU A 114 15.95 -31.71 8.55
CA GLU A 114 14.85 -31.40 9.46
C GLU A 114 14.83 -29.90 9.76
N GLU A 115 16.01 -29.33 10.02
CA GLU A 115 16.21 -27.89 10.21
C GLU A 115 15.72 -27.09 8.99
N ILE A 116 16.11 -27.49 7.77
CA ILE A 116 15.64 -26.86 6.52
C ILE A 116 14.11 -26.92 6.41
N ARG A 117 13.48 -28.08 6.70
CA ARG A 117 12.01 -28.21 6.63
C ARG A 117 11.30 -27.30 7.64
N LYS A 118 11.83 -27.19 8.86
CA LYS A 118 11.30 -26.28 9.89
C LYS A 118 11.45 -24.82 9.48
N ILE A 119 12.62 -24.42 8.96
CA ILE A 119 12.83 -23.07 8.46
C ILE A 119 11.85 -22.74 7.33
N ILE A 120 11.68 -23.63 6.34
CA ILE A 120 10.74 -23.42 5.23
C ILE A 120 9.30 -23.23 5.72
N ALA A 121 8.87 -23.99 6.73
CA ALA A 121 7.54 -23.83 7.33
C ALA A 121 7.36 -22.44 7.95
N VAL A 122 8.35 -21.98 8.73
CA VAL A 122 8.36 -20.64 9.34
C VAL A 122 8.42 -19.54 8.27
N THR A 123 9.23 -19.70 7.22
CA THR A 123 9.31 -18.78 6.08
C THR A 123 7.95 -18.60 5.41
N LYS A 124 7.15 -19.66 5.28
CA LYS A 124 5.79 -19.57 4.72
C LYS A 124 4.87 -18.73 5.60
N GLU A 125 4.93 -18.89 6.92
CA GLU A 125 4.14 -18.09 7.88
C GLU A 125 4.56 -16.62 7.86
N LEU A 126 5.86 -16.34 7.81
CA LEU A 126 6.39 -14.98 7.68
C LEU A 126 5.97 -14.32 6.36
N GLN A 127 5.99 -15.06 5.24
CA GLN A 127 5.54 -14.56 3.96
C GLN A 127 4.05 -14.21 3.96
N GLN A 128 3.21 -15.08 4.55
CA GLN A 128 1.79 -14.78 4.72
C GLN A 128 1.58 -13.53 5.58
N MET A 129 2.36 -13.37 6.65
CA MET A 129 2.29 -12.17 7.49
C MET A 129 2.72 -10.90 6.73
N LEU A 130 3.77 -10.99 5.92
CA LEU A 130 4.22 -9.88 5.07
C LEU A 130 3.12 -9.45 4.09
N ASP A 131 2.41 -10.40 3.49
CA ASP A 131 1.29 -10.11 2.58
C ASP A 131 0.09 -9.47 3.33
N VAL A 132 -0.18 -9.92 4.56
CA VAL A 132 -1.17 -9.27 5.44
C VAL A 132 -0.77 -7.80 5.70
N VAL A 133 0.47 -7.53 6.10
CA VAL A 133 0.94 -6.16 6.36
C VAL A 133 0.89 -5.30 5.09
N ARG A 134 1.25 -5.86 3.92
CA ARG A 134 1.14 -5.17 2.62
C ARG A 134 -0.29 -4.74 2.30
N SER A 135 -1.28 -5.54 2.68
CA SER A 135 -2.70 -5.23 2.45
C SER A 135 -3.27 -4.12 3.36
N VAL A 136 -2.60 -3.78 4.47
CA VAL A 136 -3.06 -2.72 5.39
C VAL A 136 -2.96 -1.36 4.72
N GLN A 137 -4.03 -0.57 4.75
CA GLN A 137 -4.04 0.79 4.23
C GLN A 137 -3.60 1.78 5.32
N PRO A 138 -2.46 2.48 5.15
CA PRO A 138 -2.07 3.54 6.08
C PRO A 138 -2.97 4.77 5.86
N VAL A 139 -3.28 5.48 6.94
CA VAL A 139 -4.22 6.62 6.95
C VAL A 139 -3.48 7.93 7.23
N ASP A 140 -2.35 7.85 7.92
CA ASP A 140 -1.48 8.96 8.27
C ASP A 140 -0.01 8.57 8.06
N VAL A 141 0.89 9.55 8.23
CA VAL A 141 2.33 9.34 8.07
C VAL A 141 2.86 8.31 9.07
N LEU A 142 2.37 8.34 10.32
CA LEU A 142 2.86 7.43 11.37
C LEU A 142 2.52 5.97 11.07
N SER A 143 1.29 5.69 10.63
CA SER A 143 0.84 4.37 10.21
C SER A 143 1.56 3.89 8.94
N LEU A 144 1.89 4.80 8.03
CA LEU A 144 2.74 4.48 6.87
C LEU A 144 4.15 4.04 7.32
N GLU A 145 4.83 4.84 8.15
CA GLU A 145 6.16 4.50 8.64
C GLU A 145 6.16 3.19 9.43
N LEU A 146 5.18 2.98 10.32
CA LEU A 146 5.05 1.72 11.07
C LEU A 146 4.85 0.51 10.14
N LYS A 147 4.05 0.66 9.07
CA LYS A 147 3.87 -0.37 8.06
C LYS A 147 5.19 -0.68 7.35
N LEU A 148 5.93 0.35 6.93
CA LEU A 148 7.22 0.21 6.26
C LEU A 148 8.23 -0.51 7.15
N THR A 149 8.42 -0.04 8.39
CA THR A 149 9.35 -0.68 9.35
C THR A 149 8.98 -2.13 9.64
N LEU A 150 7.69 -2.45 9.77
CA LEU A 150 7.26 -3.84 9.99
C LEU A 150 7.52 -4.73 8.76
N MET A 151 7.29 -4.20 7.55
CA MET A 151 7.62 -4.90 6.31
C MET A 151 9.12 -5.18 6.22
N GLU A 152 9.96 -4.18 6.47
CA GLU A 152 11.42 -4.30 6.47
C GLU A 152 11.88 -5.37 7.48
N CYS A 153 11.35 -5.34 8.70
CA CYS A 153 11.67 -6.36 9.71
C CYS A 153 11.32 -7.78 9.26
N LEU A 154 10.17 -7.97 8.60
CA LEU A 154 9.74 -9.26 8.06
C LEU A 154 10.63 -9.70 6.89
N GLU A 155 10.98 -8.80 5.99
CA GLU A 155 11.86 -9.06 4.85
C GLU A 155 13.28 -9.43 5.31
N CYS A 156 13.83 -8.73 6.30
CA CYS A 156 15.13 -9.10 6.91
C CYS A 156 15.09 -10.49 7.56
N LYS A 157 13.99 -10.84 8.25
CA LYS A 157 13.82 -12.19 8.82
C LYS A 157 13.75 -13.27 7.73
N LEU A 158 13.05 -13.01 6.64
CA LEU A 158 12.97 -13.92 5.49
C LEU A 158 14.35 -14.13 4.86
N GLN A 159 15.10 -13.05 4.62
CA GLN A 159 16.48 -13.11 4.10
C GLN A 159 17.41 -13.91 5.03
N LEU A 160 17.30 -13.72 6.35
CA LEU A 160 18.07 -14.48 7.34
C LEU A 160 17.75 -15.99 7.26
N HIS A 161 16.48 -16.36 7.09
CA HIS A 161 16.08 -17.75 6.93
C HIS A 161 16.57 -18.36 5.63
N ASP A 162 16.48 -17.62 4.51
CA ASP A 162 17.04 -18.05 3.23
C ASP A 162 18.56 -18.29 3.33
N THR A 163 19.29 -17.39 4.00
CA THR A 163 20.73 -17.52 4.24
C THR A 163 21.06 -18.76 5.06
N ARG A 164 20.31 -19.00 6.15
CA ARG A 164 20.48 -20.22 6.97
C ARG A 164 20.19 -21.50 6.18
N VAL A 165 19.20 -21.48 5.30
CA VAL A 165 18.90 -22.61 4.41
C VAL A 165 20.06 -22.88 3.46
N GLU A 166 20.67 -21.84 2.89
CA GLU A 166 21.83 -22.00 2.01
C GLU A 166 23.06 -22.54 2.76
N LEU A 167 23.35 -22.03 3.95
CA LEU A 167 24.45 -22.56 4.79
C LEU A 167 24.22 -24.03 5.19
N LEU A 168 22.99 -24.42 5.52
CA LEU A 168 22.64 -25.81 5.83
C LEU A 168 22.75 -26.74 4.60
N LYS A 169 22.62 -26.21 3.39
CA LYS A 169 22.88 -26.97 2.15
C LYS A 169 24.38 -27.14 1.91
N GLU A 170 25.19 -26.14 2.28
CA GLU A 170 26.65 -26.14 2.07
C GLU A 170 27.37 -27.23 2.89
N VAL A 171 26.93 -27.44 4.14
CA VAL A 171 27.39 -28.51 5.05
C VAL A 171 27.37 -29.90 4.37
N LYS A 172 26.53 -30.11 3.36
CA LYS A 172 26.42 -31.37 2.62
C LYS A 172 27.43 -31.53 1.48
N GLY A 173 28.46 -30.69 1.43
CA GLY A 173 29.50 -30.73 0.40
C GLY A 173 29.04 -30.22 -0.96
N LYS A 174 27.91 -29.50 -1.02
CA LYS A 174 27.52 -28.75 -2.22
C LYS A 174 28.04 -27.32 -2.06
N PRO A 175 28.78 -26.76 -3.03
CA PRO A 175 29.11 -25.34 -2.98
C PRO A 175 27.81 -24.55 -2.99
N SER A 176 27.53 -23.82 -1.90
CA SER A 176 26.46 -22.82 -1.87
C SER A 176 27.10 -21.45 -1.67
N ASP A 177 26.55 -20.46 -2.35
CA ASP A 177 26.98 -19.08 -2.21
C ASP A 177 26.09 -18.40 -1.16
N PRO A 178 26.63 -18.01 0.01
CA PRO A 178 25.87 -17.38 1.08
C PRO A 178 25.29 -16.01 0.68
N MET A 179 25.74 -15.43 -0.44
CA MET A 179 25.23 -14.16 -0.99
C MET A 179 23.94 -14.31 -1.78
N LEU A 180 23.56 -15.53 -2.18
CA LEU A 180 22.40 -15.79 -3.05
C LEU A 180 21.08 -15.17 -2.54
N PRO A 181 20.74 -15.19 -1.24
CA PRO A 181 19.52 -14.57 -0.74
C PRO A 181 19.45 -13.07 -1.00
N ALA A 182 20.52 -12.34 -0.69
CA ALA A 182 20.57 -10.90 -0.93
C ALA A 182 20.60 -10.57 -2.43
N LEU A 183 21.32 -11.36 -3.24
CA LEU A 183 21.28 -11.24 -4.70
C LEU A 183 19.88 -11.50 -5.27
N ARG A 184 19.08 -12.40 -4.67
CA ARG A 184 17.68 -12.64 -5.07
C ARG A 184 16.82 -11.41 -4.84
N THR A 185 16.96 -10.73 -3.69
CA THR A 185 16.24 -9.48 -3.44
C THR A 185 16.61 -8.40 -4.47
N ILE A 186 17.89 -8.23 -4.79
CA ILE A 186 18.34 -7.28 -5.83
C ILE A 186 17.75 -7.64 -7.19
N LYS A 187 17.76 -8.93 -7.55
CA LYS A 187 17.17 -9.43 -8.80
C LYS A 187 15.65 -9.19 -8.86
N ASP A 188 14.93 -9.40 -7.78
CA ASP A 188 13.47 -9.20 -7.74
C ASP A 188 13.11 -7.73 -7.89
N ARG A 189 13.84 -6.83 -7.20
CA ARG A 189 13.70 -5.37 -7.36
C ARG A 189 14.04 -4.94 -8.80
N TRP A 190 15.11 -5.49 -9.37
CA TRP A 190 15.46 -5.27 -10.78
C TRP A 190 14.33 -5.70 -11.73
N ASN A 191 13.72 -6.86 -11.47
CA ASN A 191 12.60 -7.35 -12.28
C ASN A 191 11.34 -6.48 -12.12
N ALA A 192 11.07 -5.97 -10.92
CA ALA A 192 9.98 -5.03 -10.67
C ALA A 192 10.19 -3.71 -11.42
N LEU A 193 11.42 -3.17 -11.40
CA LEU A 193 11.76 -2.02 -12.25
C LEU A 193 11.58 -2.35 -13.73
N LYS A 194 11.97 -3.56 -14.17
CA LYS A 194 11.80 -3.98 -15.56
C LYS A 194 10.34 -4.03 -15.99
N SER A 195 9.45 -4.51 -15.13
CA SER A 195 8.01 -4.61 -15.41
C SER A 195 7.25 -3.30 -15.19
N PHE A 196 7.87 -2.29 -14.56
CA PHE A 196 7.27 -0.96 -14.42
C PHE A 196 6.87 -0.39 -15.78
N SER A 197 5.59 -0.03 -15.90
CA SER A 197 5.00 0.53 -17.12
C SER A 197 4.43 1.92 -16.83
N LEU A 198 5.05 2.93 -17.45
CA LEU A 198 4.58 4.31 -17.41
C LEU A 198 3.16 4.46 -17.99
N TYR A 199 2.87 3.67 -19.03
CA TYR A 199 1.55 3.66 -19.65
C TYR A 199 0.46 3.16 -18.70
N ALA A 200 0.76 2.14 -17.89
CA ALA A 200 -0.19 1.66 -16.87
C ALA A 200 -0.49 2.76 -15.84
N LEU A 201 0.53 3.48 -15.37
CA LEU A 201 0.36 4.62 -14.46
C LEU A 201 -0.51 5.73 -15.08
N TYR A 202 -0.26 6.06 -16.35
CA TYR A 202 -1.04 7.05 -17.09
C TYR A 202 -2.52 6.63 -17.20
N MET A 203 -2.80 5.39 -17.59
CA MET A 203 -4.17 4.87 -17.70
C MET A 203 -4.91 4.87 -16.35
N ASP A 204 -4.21 4.56 -15.26
CA ASP A 204 -4.77 4.64 -13.90
C ASP A 204 -5.17 6.08 -13.52
N CYS A 205 -4.42 7.09 -13.98
CA CYS A 205 -4.73 8.49 -13.73
C CYS A 205 -5.96 8.94 -14.53
N GLU A 206 -6.05 8.55 -15.80
CA GLU A 206 -7.22 8.80 -16.66
C GLU A 206 -8.48 8.12 -16.09
N ALA A 207 -8.36 6.87 -15.62
CA ALA A 207 -9.47 6.14 -15.00
C ALA A 207 -10.01 6.83 -13.74
N LYS A 208 -9.13 7.46 -12.95
CA LYS A 208 -9.50 8.20 -11.73
C LYS A 208 -10.11 9.58 -12.02
N ARG A 209 -10.12 10.03 -13.29
CA ARG A 209 -10.63 11.34 -13.72
C ARG A 209 -10.08 12.48 -12.86
N LEU A 210 -8.77 12.46 -12.62
CA LEU A 210 -8.11 13.57 -11.94
C LEU A 210 -8.25 14.82 -12.81
N ASP A 211 -8.90 15.85 -12.29
CA ASP A 211 -9.14 17.10 -13.00
C ASP A 211 -7.93 18.01 -12.82
N PHE A 212 -7.17 18.20 -13.90
CA PHE A 212 -6.02 19.11 -13.95
C PHE A 212 -6.38 20.45 -14.61
N GLY A 213 -7.68 20.78 -14.73
CA GLY A 213 -8.14 22.07 -15.23
C GLY A 213 -7.68 22.41 -16.66
N GLY A 214 -7.32 21.40 -17.46
CA GLY A 214 -6.77 21.58 -18.82
C GLY A 214 -5.32 22.05 -18.86
N ASN A 215 -4.59 22.02 -17.74
CA ASN A 215 -3.17 22.35 -17.69
C ASN A 215 -2.32 21.08 -17.87
N ASP A 216 -1.85 20.85 -19.10
CA ASP A 216 -1.02 19.69 -19.45
C ASP A 216 0.30 19.65 -18.67
N ASP A 217 0.85 20.81 -18.29
CA ASP A 217 2.10 20.88 -17.51
C ASP A 217 1.92 20.40 -16.07
N GLU A 218 0.77 20.71 -15.45
CA GLU A 218 0.44 20.21 -14.11
C GLU A 218 0.18 18.70 -14.13
N HIS A 219 -0.50 18.20 -15.17
CA HIS A 219 -0.70 16.78 -15.37
C HIS A 219 0.64 16.05 -15.57
N LEU A 220 1.55 16.60 -16.39
CA LEU A 220 2.89 16.08 -16.59
C LEU A 220 3.67 16.01 -15.27
N ALA A 221 3.70 17.12 -14.52
CA ALA A 221 4.41 17.20 -13.25
C ALA A 221 3.88 16.18 -12.24
N TYR A 222 2.56 15.97 -12.20
CA TYR A 222 1.94 14.95 -11.37
C TYR A 222 2.37 13.54 -11.78
N LEU A 223 2.32 13.19 -13.07
CA LEU A 223 2.70 11.87 -13.58
C LEU A 223 4.19 11.57 -13.33
N VAL A 224 5.07 12.54 -13.54
CA VAL A 224 6.50 12.42 -13.24
C VAL A 224 6.69 12.17 -11.74
N LYS A 225 6.05 12.97 -10.88
CA LYS A 225 6.15 12.80 -9.43
C LYS A 225 5.63 11.44 -8.97
N ALA A 226 4.49 10.99 -9.50
CA ALA A 226 3.90 9.69 -9.18
C ALA A 226 4.79 8.53 -9.68
N SER A 227 5.35 8.64 -10.89
CA SER A 227 6.26 7.63 -11.43
C SER A 227 7.54 7.53 -10.61
N ASN A 228 8.14 8.66 -10.24
CA ASN A 228 9.35 8.68 -9.44
C ASN A 228 9.10 8.09 -8.04
N ALA A 229 7.98 8.45 -7.42
CA ALA A 229 7.59 7.91 -6.13
C ALA A 229 7.38 6.37 -6.17
N GLN A 230 6.78 5.84 -7.24
CA GLN A 230 6.64 4.39 -7.42
C GLN A 230 8.00 3.70 -7.62
N ILE A 231 8.90 4.28 -8.41
CA ILE A 231 10.26 3.75 -8.59
C ILE A 231 11.02 3.76 -7.26
N ASP A 232 10.94 4.85 -6.50
CA ASP A 232 11.57 4.96 -5.18
C ASP A 232 11.01 3.93 -4.20
N GLN A 233 9.71 3.70 -4.23
CA GLN A 233 9.04 2.68 -3.43
C GLN A 233 9.48 1.26 -3.84
N MET A 234 9.63 0.98 -5.14
CA MET A 234 10.12 -0.33 -5.61
C MET A 234 11.56 -0.59 -5.17
N LEU A 235 12.35 0.46 -5.11
CA LEU A 235 13.74 0.36 -4.71
C LEU A 235 13.84 0.10 -3.21
N GLN A 236 13.16 0.88 -2.35
CA GLN A 236 13.33 0.82 -0.88
C GLN A 236 14.81 0.53 -0.50
N ILE A 237 15.74 1.15 -1.23
CA ILE A 237 17.16 1.11 -0.92
C ILE A 237 17.34 2.28 0.03
N ASP A 238 17.07 1.98 1.29
CA ASP A 238 17.32 2.77 2.48
C ASP A 238 17.92 4.15 2.26
N LYS A 239 17.18 5.17 2.72
CA LYS A 239 17.78 6.47 2.99
C LYS A 239 18.81 6.37 4.12
N ASP A 240 18.70 5.36 4.99
CA ASP A 240 19.65 5.07 6.06
C ASP A 240 20.64 3.98 5.64
N ARG A 241 21.67 4.44 4.94
CA ARG A 241 22.84 3.73 4.38
C ARG A 241 23.59 2.75 5.31
N ILE A 242 23.15 2.51 6.54
CA ILE A 242 23.96 1.94 7.62
C ILE A 242 23.53 0.51 8.01
N ILE A 243 22.29 0.07 7.72
CA ILE A 243 21.78 -1.22 8.24
C ILE A 243 21.41 -2.25 7.15
N SER A 244 21.19 -1.85 5.89
CA SER A 244 20.64 -2.75 4.83
C SER A 244 21.59 -3.18 3.71
N HIS A 245 22.82 -2.69 3.66
CA HIS A 245 23.79 -3.28 2.74
C HIS A 245 24.25 -4.58 3.37
N ASP A 246 23.81 -5.70 2.82
CA ASP A 246 24.33 -7.00 3.22
C ASP A 246 25.84 -6.96 3.03
N THR A 247 26.60 -7.13 4.11
CA THR A 247 28.07 -7.10 4.10
C THR A 247 28.67 -8.14 3.15
N LEU A 248 27.89 -9.17 2.81
CA LEU A 248 28.31 -10.23 1.89
C LEU A 248 28.15 -9.81 0.43
N VAL A 249 27.28 -8.85 0.10
CA VAL A 249 27.05 -8.42 -1.28
C VAL A 249 27.92 -7.21 -1.65
N PRO A 250 28.67 -7.26 -2.77
CA PRO A 250 29.41 -6.12 -3.27
C PRO A 250 28.50 -4.89 -3.44
N ALA A 251 28.94 -3.75 -2.91
CA ALA A 251 28.21 -2.48 -3.01
C ALA A 251 27.79 -2.15 -4.46
N LEU A 252 28.62 -2.55 -5.43
CA LEU A 252 28.35 -2.41 -6.86
C LEU A 252 26.98 -2.94 -7.29
N CYS A 253 26.47 -4.03 -6.69
CA CYS A 253 25.16 -4.57 -7.06
C CYS A 253 24.01 -3.61 -6.67
N TYR A 254 24.13 -2.93 -5.53
CA TYR A 254 23.18 -1.92 -5.09
C TYR A 254 23.34 -0.62 -5.89
N ASP A 255 24.58 -0.23 -6.20
CA ASP A 255 24.87 0.95 -7.02
C ASP A 255 24.28 0.81 -8.42
N LEU A 256 24.47 -0.34 -9.08
CA LEU A 256 23.89 -0.63 -10.40
C LEU A 256 22.35 -0.59 -10.38
N LEU A 257 21.72 -1.11 -9.32
CA LEU A 257 20.28 -1.08 -9.18
C LEU A 257 19.77 0.37 -9.00
N ARG A 258 20.48 1.20 -8.23
CA ARG A 258 20.18 2.62 -8.05
C ARG A 258 20.37 3.40 -9.35
N GLU A 259 21.50 3.22 -10.04
CA GLU A 259 21.77 3.87 -11.32
C GLU A 259 20.72 3.51 -12.38
N ASN A 260 20.31 2.23 -12.44
CA ASN A 260 19.24 1.80 -13.34
C ASN A 260 17.91 2.52 -13.06
N ALA A 261 17.56 2.71 -11.79
CA ALA A 261 16.35 3.41 -11.42
C ALA A 261 16.39 4.90 -11.78
N GLU A 262 17.52 5.58 -11.56
CA GLU A 262 17.70 6.98 -11.97
C GLU A 262 17.60 7.14 -13.49
N LEU A 263 18.22 6.24 -14.26
CA LEU A 263 18.07 6.20 -15.72
C LEU A 263 16.61 6.04 -16.16
N ARG A 264 15.84 5.19 -15.46
CA ARG A 264 14.40 5.02 -15.71
C ARG A 264 13.60 6.27 -15.40
N LYS A 265 13.84 6.95 -14.27
CA LYS A 265 13.16 8.20 -13.92
C LYS A 265 13.37 9.29 -14.99
N MET A 266 14.61 9.43 -15.46
CA MET A 266 14.94 10.36 -16.55
C MET A 266 14.18 9.97 -17.83
N THR A 267 14.27 8.71 -18.25
CA THR A 267 13.61 8.24 -19.48
C THR A 267 12.09 8.38 -19.42
N ASN A 268 11.46 8.05 -18.29
CA ASN A 268 10.03 8.21 -18.09
C ASN A 268 9.58 9.67 -18.20
N THR A 269 10.37 10.60 -17.67
CA THR A 269 10.09 12.04 -17.79
C THR A 269 10.05 12.46 -19.26
N TYR A 270 11.02 12.02 -20.07
CA TYR A 270 11.02 12.27 -21.51
C TYR A 270 9.84 11.60 -22.23
N GLN A 271 9.55 10.33 -21.92
CA GLN A 271 8.44 9.60 -22.53
C GLN A 271 7.08 10.24 -22.23
N LEU A 272 6.85 10.70 -21.01
CA LEU A 272 5.64 11.43 -20.64
C LEU A 272 5.50 12.75 -21.41
N HIS A 273 6.60 13.50 -21.52
CA HIS A 273 6.62 14.76 -22.26
C HIS A 273 6.24 14.54 -23.73
N VAL A 274 6.82 13.52 -24.37
CA VAL A 274 6.48 13.12 -25.74
C VAL A 274 5.02 12.67 -25.84
N LEU A 275 4.54 11.85 -24.91
CA LEU A 275 3.16 11.34 -24.91
C LEU A 275 2.12 12.46 -24.84
N LEU A 276 2.33 13.48 -24.00
CA LEU A 276 1.42 14.63 -23.89
C LEU A 276 1.47 15.52 -25.13
N LEU A 277 2.66 15.78 -25.69
CA LEU A 277 2.80 16.52 -26.95
C LEU A 277 2.03 15.84 -28.09
N TYR A 278 2.11 14.52 -28.21
CA TYR A 278 1.37 13.77 -29.24
C TYR A 278 -0.15 13.78 -29.01
N LYS A 279 -0.62 13.83 -27.76
CA LYS A 279 -2.05 13.94 -27.44
C LYS A 279 -2.59 15.34 -27.76
N GLY A 280 -1.83 16.39 -27.43
CA GLY A 280 -2.17 17.78 -27.75
C GLY A 280 -2.09 18.11 -29.25
N ALA A 281 -1.20 17.45 -30.00
CA ALA A 281 -1.05 17.62 -31.44
C ALA A 281 -2.10 16.87 -32.27
N ARG A 282 -2.82 15.90 -31.70
CA ARG A 282 -3.98 15.30 -32.38
C ARG A 282 -5.17 16.25 -32.22
N PRO A 283 -5.67 16.87 -33.30
CA PRO A 283 -6.95 17.57 -33.21
C PRO A 283 -7.98 16.55 -32.74
N SER A 284 -8.72 16.89 -31.68
CA SER A 284 -9.88 16.16 -31.21
C SER A 284 -10.99 16.21 -32.26
N GLY A 285 -10.76 15.58 -33.40
CA GLY A 285 -11.77 15.29 -34.40
C GLY A 285 -12.56 14.06 -33.97
N PRO A 286 -13.84 13.95 -34.32
CA PRO A 286 -14.62 12.76 -34.06
C PRO A 286 -13.89 11.57 -34.68
N MET A 287 -13.76 10.48 -33.91
CA MET A 287 -13.24 9.22 -34.41
C MET A 287 -13.96 8.90 -35.72
N ALA A 288 -13.22 8.98 -36.83
CA ALA A 288 -13.67 8.49 -38.10
C ALA A 288 -14.11 7.04 -37.91
N GLU A 289 -15.32 6.75 -38.40
CA GLU A 289 -15.93 5.44 -38.45
C GLU A 289 -14.88 4.38 -38.80
N GLN A 290 -14.88 3.30 -38.01
CA GLN A 290 -14.19 2.09 -38.37
C GLN A 290 -14.68 1.68 -39.77
N PRO A 291 -13.80 1.49 -40.76
CA PRO A 291 -14.21 0.88 -42.01
C PRO A 291 -14.65 -0.55 -41.69
N GLU A 292 -15.88 -0.89 -42.11
CA GLU A 292 -16.40 -2.25 -41.98
C GLU A 292 -15.40 -3.27 -42.53
N PRO A 293 -15.28 -4.45 -41.89
CA PRO A 293 -14.42 -5.50 -42.38
C PRO A 293 -14.94 -5.97 -43.75
N VAL A 294 -14.18 -5.64 -44.80
CA VAL A 294 -14.36 -6.19 -46.14
C VAL A 294 -14.26 -7.71 -46.03
N GLY A 295 -15.38 -8.38 -46.26
CA GLY A 295 -15.48 -9.83 -46.31
C GLY A 295 -14.51 -10.39 -47.35
N VAL A 296 -13.45 -11.03 -46.87
CA VAL A 296 -12.59 -11.86 -47.70
C VAL A 296 -13.33 -13.18 -47.91
N GLY A 297 -13.88 -13.35 -49.12
CA GLY A 297 -14.50 -14.59 -49.54
C GLY A 297 -13.49 -15.74 -49.54
N GLU A 298 -13.79 -16.78 -48.76
CA GLU A 298 -13.13 -18.08 -48.88
C GLU A 298 -13.59 -18.75 -50.18
N ALA A 299 -12.75 -18.64 -51.21
CA ALA A 299 -12.77 -19.54 -52.35
C ALA A 299 -12.15 -20.87 -51.92
N GLY A 300 -12.93 -21.95 -52.07
CA GLY A 300 -12.51 -23.30 -51.75
C GLY A 300 -11.37 -23.81 -52.62
N ALA A 301 -10.59 -24.73 -52.04
CA ALA A 301 -9.78 -25.68 -52.77
C ALA A 301 -9.90 -27.06 -52.10
N ALA A 302 -10.61 -27.95 -52.79
CA ALA A 302 -10.54 -29.39 -52.59
C ALA A 302 -9.12 -29.90 -52.91
N GLY A 303 -8.61 -30.89 -52.18
CA GLY A 303 -7.28 -31.42 -52.45
C GLY A 303 -6.86 -32.61 -51.58
N GLN A 304 -7.48 -33.75 -51.87
CA GLN A 304 -7.01 -35.15 -51.73
C GLN A 304 -5.60 -35.48 -51.18
N ARG A 305 -5.62 -36.54 -50.34
CA ARG A 305 -4.77 -37.76 -50.31
C ARG A 305 -3.34 -37.67 -49.76
N GLY A 306 -3.07 -38.63 -48.86
CA GLY A 306 -1.78 -39.01 -48.33
C GLY A 306 -1.95 -39.67 -46.98
#